data_AF-A0A317UA05-F1
#
_entry.id   AF-A0A317UA05-F1
#
_cell.length_a   1.000
_cell.length_b   1.000
_cell.length_c   1.000
_cell.angle_alpha   90.00
_cell.angle_beta   90.00
_cell.angle_gamma   90.00
#
_symmetry.space_group_name_H-M   'P 1'
#
loop_
_entity.id
_entity.type
_entity.pdbx_description
1 polymer ?
#
loop_
_entity_poly.entity_id
_entity_poly.type
_entity_poly.pdbx_seq_one_letter_code
_entity_poly.pdbx_strand_id
1 'polypeptide(L)'
;MYDPSGMNSIATLVIEILNEPIVGQINTIINFKARSPYWGSKYGVADRGTRGYNVLVEANHQRWWCPVYTSDTDYHIGTGNPPTGQAIECGRWRCDTYVWWAFYSQGYDTMPGRVWLPRNLFNYFPYFNDEKIKNEQFTQTTIQSNRTLENVSAQELNSMPYEEFQMIMDAPPAHYVTSPSVVQMQLAANNELNDVKRGIMIDRLVSRSEEPDLIKKLLTIYNETDREEIKSKIIENIMLYNQQHSNDKKYIAHELPMVKDFFETLLDSNSLTQHMADTGVRGFIDTHTADEISNKSEKINEWLKHVTHNSSVMLKYALTFKSKELQKIYMKSLIDELKQTNDSDLDGYLFGPLSIAYKNSGKNLLEPESKQIVMDYLKEVRYKYTQQGIKSNPSDIHRQTTSPYYFELIKSME
;
A
#
# COMPACT_ATOMS: atom_id res chain seq x y z
N MET A 1 4.55 4.02 29.38
CA MET A 1 3.87 5.28 29.01
C MET A 1 4.94 6.35 28.99
N TYR A 2 5.21 6.95 27.82
CA TYR A 2 6.16 8.06 27.72
C TYR A 2 5.48 9.38 28.11
N ASP A 3 6.26 10.24 28.76
CA ASP A 3 5.92 11.57 29.20
C ASP A 3 5.64 12.51 28.00
N PRO A 4 4.45 13.11 27.87
CA PRO A 4 4.09 14.04 26.80
C PRO A 4 4.69 15.45 26.99
N SER A 5 5.52 15.70 28.00
CA SER A 5 6.11 17.03 28.27
C SER A 5 6.95 17.61 27.12
N GLY A 6 7.50 16.78 26.23
CA GLY A 6 8.16 17.21 24.99
C GLY A 6 7.21 17.71 23.87
N MET A 7 5.90 17.53 24.05
CA MET A 7 4.86 17.73 23.02
C MET A 7 4.17 19.10 23.10
N ASN A 8 4.67 20.02 23.94
CA ASN A 8 4.29 21.44 23.95
C ASN A 8 4.90 22.26 22.78
N SER A 9 5.61 21.60 21.86
CA SER A 9 6.25 22.21 20.69
C SER A 9 5.29 22.35 19.50
N ILE A 10 5.62 23.23 18.55
CA ILE A 10 4.92 23.37 17.27
C ILE A 10 4.92 22.01 16.56
N ALA A 11 3.82 21.59 15.91
CA ALA A 11 3.84 20.37 15.10
C ALA A 11 4.96 20.48 14.07
N THR A 12 5.87 19.52 14.11
CA THR A 12 7.02 19.47 13.21
C THR A 12 6.85 18.43 12.13
N LEU A 13 5.92 17.48 12.28
CA LEU A 13 5.70 16.33 11.41
C LEU A 13 4.35 16.37 10.70
N VAL A 14 4.30 15.81 9.49
CA VAL A 14 3.13 15.65 8.64
C VAL A 14 3.14 14.29 7.96
N ILE A 15 1.96 13.82 7.58
CA ILE A 15 1.82 12.73 6.63
C ILE A 15 1.90 13.34 5.23
N GLU A 16 2.88 12.92 4.46
CA GLU A 16 3.06 13.30 3.06
C GLU A 16 2.71 12.09 2.19
N ILE A 17 1.87 12.30 1.18
CA ILE A 17 1.52 11.24 0.22
C ILE A 17 2.12 11.60 -1.13
N LEU A 18 2.83 10.64 -1.69
CA LEU A 18 3.57 10.76 -2.94
C LEU A 18 2.82 10.02 -4.05
N ASN A 19 3.04 10.46 -5.29
CA ASN A 19 2.63 9.73 -6.48
C ASN A 19 3.80 8.83 -6.95
N GLU A 20 4.28 7.98 -6.04
CA GLU A 20 5.52 7.19 -6.16
C GLU A 20 5.31 5.79 -5.54
N PRO A 21 6.19 4.80 -5.78
CA PRO A 21 6.08 3.44 -5.23
C PRO A 21 5.91 3.38 -3.71
N ILE A 22 6.33 4.44 -3.01
CA ILE A 22 5.97 4.69 -1.62
C ILE A 22 4.76 5.60 -1.63
N VAL A 23 3.57 5.05 -1.41
CA VAL A 23 2.34 5.86 -1.44
C VAL A 23 2.37 6.93 -0.36
N GLY A 24 2.62 6.61 0.92
CA GLY A 24 2.73 7.60 2.00
C GLY A 24 4.08 7.62 2.69
N GLN A 25 4.48 8.73 3.31
CA GLN A 25 5.64 8.85 4.21
C GLN A 25 5.36 9.86 5.33
N ILE A 26 6.17 9.81 6.39
CA ILE A 26 6.19 10.83 7.44
C ILE A 26 7.27 11.85 7.04
N ASN A 27 6.97 13.14 7.11
CA ASN A 27 7.91 14.21 6.76
C ASN A 27 7.84 15.38 7.73
N THR A 28 8.81 16.29 7.69
CA THR A 28 8.70 17.55 8.43
C THR A 28 7.84 18.57 7.69
N ILE A 29 7.12 19.42 8.42
CA ILE A 29 6.35 20.54 7.84
C ILE A 29 7.24 21.46 7.00
N ILE A 30 8.47 21.71 7.45
CA ILE A 30 9.42 22.58 6.75
C ILE A 30 9.81 21.97 5.41
N ASN A 31 10.19 20.68 5.41
CA ASN A 31 10.59 20.00 4.19
C ASN A 31 9.43 19.84 3.21
N PHE A 32 8.22 19.55 3.70
CA PHE A 32 7.03 19.48 2.86
C PHE A 32 6.76 20.85 2.19
N LYS A 33 6.80 21.95 2.96
CA LYS A 33 6.61 23.32 2.45
C LYS A 33 7.61 23.71 1.37
N ALA A 34 8.85 23.23 1.50
CA ALA A 34 9.93 23.53 0.57
C ALA A 34 9.83 22.73 -0.74
N ARG A 35 9.20 21.55 -0.72
CA ARG A 35 9.17 20.61 -1.85
C ARG A 35 7.91 20.68 -2.70
N SER A 36 6.76 21.10 -2.15
CA SER A 36 5.50 21.11 -2.90
C SER A 36 5.24 22.44 -3.62
N PRO A 37 5.23 22.49 -4.97
CA PRO A 37 4.76 23.67 -5.72
C PRO A 37 3.23 23.82 -5.65
N TYR A 38 2.51 22.75 -5.29
CA TYR A 38 1.08 22.77 -5.04
C TYR A 38 0.84 22.96 -3.54
N TRP A 39 0.51 24.17 -3.14
CA TRP A 39 -0.11 24.48 -1.84
C TRP A 39 -1.53 23.88 -1.73
N GLY A 40 -1.69 22.61 -2.09
CA GLY A 40 -2.98 21.96 -2.34
C GLY A 40 -3.41 20.90 -1.31
N SER A 41 -2.51 20.36 -0.48
CA SER A 41 -2.91 19.58 0.69
C SER A 41 -2.64 20.42 1.93
N LYS A 42 -3.66 21.15 2.36
CA LYS A 42 -3.67 21.70 3.72
C LYS A 42 -3.45 20.52 4.66
N TYR A 43 -2.40 20.65 5.47
CA TYR A 43 -1.90 19.61 6.36
C TYR A 43 -3.01 19.02 7.23
N GLY A 44 -3.21 17.70 7.16
CA GLY A 44 -3.80 16.96 8.27
C GLY A 44 -2.80 16.99 9.42
N VAL A 45 -2.78 18.07 10.19
CA VAL A 45 -2.07 18.09 11.47
C VAL A 45 -3.07 17.70 12.53
N ALA A 46 -2.99 16.44 12.95
CA ALA A 46 -3.71 15.97 14.11
C ALA A 46 -3.25 16.72 15.37
N ASP A 47 -4.03 16.62 16.44
CA ASP A 47 -3.66 17.22 17.73
C ASP A 47 -2.24 16.83 18.16
N ARG A 48 -1.62 17.68 19.00
CA ARG A 48 -0.25 17.46 19.51
C ARG A 48 -0.17 16.33 20.55
N GLY A 49 -1.24 15.55 20.71
CA GLY A 49 -1.38 14.57 21.76
C GLY A 49 -1.14 13.14 21.27
N THR A 50 -1.49 12.20 22.13
CA THR A 50 -1.41 10.76 21.84
C THR A 50 -2.18 10.38 20.58
N ARG A 51 -3.31 11.03 20.28
CA ARG A 51 -4.11 10.71 19.09
C ARG A 51 -3.40 11.05 17.81
N GLY A 52 -2.84 12.26 17.67
CA GLY A 52 -2.06 12.61 16.48
C GLY A 52 -0.81 11.76 16.30
N TYR A 53 -0.15 11.37 17.39
CA TYR A 53 0.93 10.38 17.31
C TYR A 53 0.44 9.03 16.77
N ASN A 54 -0.71 8.54 17.24
CA ASN A 54 -1.26 7.29 16.74
C ASN A 54 -1.67 7.35 15.27
N VAL A 55 -2.09 8.52 14.75
CA VAL A 55 -2.35 8.72 13.31
C VAL A 55 -1.07 8.50 12.51
N LEU A 56 0.07 9.05 12.97
CA LEU A 56 1.37 8.85 12.32
C LEU A 56 1.82 7.38 12.38
N VAL A 57 1.58 6.71 13.50
CA VAL A 57 1.87 5.29 13.67
C VAL A 57 1.02 4.42 12.74
N GLU A 58 -0.28 4.69 12.65
CA GLU A 58 -1.18 3.96 11.74
C GLU A 58 -0.78 4.18 10.27
N ALA A 59 -0.50 5.42 9.87
CA ALA A 59 0.01 5.71 8.54
C ALA A 59 1.27 4.88 8.25
N ASN A 60 2.22 4.84 9.20
CA ASN A 60 3.43 4.04 9.05
C ASN A 60 3.15 2.53 8.91
N HIS A 61 2.20 2.01 9.68
CA HIS A 61 1.81 0.59 9.63
C HIS A 61 1.25 0.20 8.26
N GLN A 62 0.36 1.02 7.70
CA GLN A 62 -0.26 0.73 6.40
C GLN A 62 0.79 0.52 5.29
N ARG A 63 1.93 1.22 5.36
CA ARG A 63 3.02 1.10 4.37
C ARG A 63 3.70 -0.27 4.37
N TRP A 64 3.59 -1.07 5.43
CA TRP A 64 4.23 -2.39 5.49
C TRP A 64 3.55 -3.44 4.60
N TRP A 65 2.31 -3.19 4.20
CA TRP A 65 1.49 -4.19 3.52
C TRP A 65 1.26 -3.80 2.06
N CYS A 66 2.33 -3.90 1.26
CA CYS A 66 2.31 -3.74 -0.19
C CYS A 66 1.51 -2.48 -0.62
N PRO A 67 2.04 -1.27 -0.41
CA PRO A 67 1.34 -0.05 -0.72
C PRO A 67 1.15 0.11 -2.24
N VAL A 68 -0.08 0.29 -2.70
CA VAL A 68 -0.46 0.45 -4.10
C VAL A 68 -1.22 1.76 -4.28
N TYR A 69 -0.80 2.57 -5.26
CA TYR A 69 -1.52 3.79 -5.61
C TYR A 69 -2.71 3.48 -6.52
N THR A 70 -3.87 4.09 -6.23
CA THR A 70 -5.01 4.09 -7.15
C THR A 70 -5.47 5.51 -7.45
N SER A 71 -5.93 5.71 -8.68
CA SER A 71 -6.66 6.91 -9.10
C SER A 71 -8.16 6.78 -8.84
N ASP A 72 -8.63 5.75 -8.14
CA ASP A 72 -10.03 5.57 -7.77
C ASP A 72 -10.33 6.06 -6.34
N THR A 73 -11.62 6.18 -5.99
CA THR A 73 -12.07 6.37 -4.60
C THR A 73 -12.09 5.08 -3.80
N ASP A 74 -11.97 3.94 -4.48
CA ASP A 74 -11.92 2.62 -3.89
C ASP A 74 -10.64 2.44 -3.07
N TYR A 75 -10.80 2.24 -1.76
CA TYR A 75 -9.69 2.17 -0.81
C TYR A 75 -9.69 0.83 -0.11
N HIS A 76 -8.50 0.27 0.07
CA HIS A 76 -8.32 -1.01 0.76
C HIS A 76 -7.29 -0.86 1.86
N ILE A 77 -7.55 -1.46 3.01
CA ILE A 77 -6.65 -1.39 4.14
C ILE A 77 -5.61 -2.48 4.00
N GLY A 78 -4.35 -2.07 4.08
CA GLY A 78 -3.23 -2.99 4.03
C GLY A 78 -3.27 -3.91 5.25
N THR A 79 -3.32 -5.21 4.99
CA THR A 79 -3.26 -6.23 6.03
C THR A 79 -2.38 -7.39 5.59
N GLY A 80 -1.76 -8.02 6.57
CA GLY A 80 -0.93 -9.20 6.34
C GLY A 80 -0.85 -10.08 7.57
N ASN A 81 -0.15 -11.18 7.40
CA ASN A 81 0.15 -12.13 8.45
C ASN A 81 1.62 -11.93 8.87
N PRO A 82 1.90 -11.19 9.96
CA PRO A 82 3.26 -10.85 10.34
C PRO A 82 4.17 -12.08 10.59
N PRO A 83 3.68 -13.18 11.20
CA PRO A 83 4.41 -14.46 11.28
C PRO A 83 4.85 -15.08 9.96
N THR A 84 4.09 -14.89 8.88
CA THR A 84 4.43 -15.48 7.56
C THR A 84 4.94 -14.44 6.56
N GLY A 85 4.96 -13.16 6.92
CA GLY A 85 5.28 -12.05 6.02
C GLY A 85 4.35 -11.94 4.80
N GLN A 86 3.26 -12.71 4.76
CA GLN A 86 2.33 -12.74 3.65
C GLN A 86 1.40 -11.52 3.72
N ALA A 87 1.29 -10.77 2.63
CA ALA A 87 0.22 -9.80 2.45
C ALA A 87 -1.10 -10.56 2.21
N ILE A 88 -2.12 -10.26 3.01
CA ILE A 88 -3.48 -10.77 2.83
C ILE A 88 -4.27 -9.81 1.93
N GLU A 89 -4.07 -8.52 2.15
CA GLU A 89 -4.62 -7.46 1.33
C GLU A 89 -3.55 -6.37 1.23
N CYS A 90 -3.02 -6.11 0.03
CA CYS A 90 -2.20 -4.93 -0.20
C CYS A 90 -3.04 -3.68 0.07
N GLY A 91 -2.42 -2.70 0.70
CA GLY A 91 -3.06 -1.43 0.93
C GLY A 91 -3.17 -0.62 -0.36
N ARG A 92 -4.40 -0.32 -0.79
CA ARG A 92 -4.67 0.42 -2.02
C ARG A 92 -5.28 1.77 -1.69
N TRP A 93 -4.61 2.86 -2.07
CA TRP A 93 -5.07 4.20 -1.71
C TRP A 93 -4.78 5.26 -2.76
N ARG A 94 -5.59 6.32 -2.70
CA ARG A 94 -5.29 7.64 -3.24
C ARG A 94 -4.79 8.52 -2.10
N CYS A 95 -4.19 9.67 -2.43
CA CYS A 95 -3.62 10.57 -1.43
C CYS A 95 -4.57 10.96 -0.31
N ASP A 96 -5.78 11.31 -0.64
CA ASP A 96 -6.80 11.73 0.31
C ASP A 96 -7.44 10.56 1.07
N THR A 97 -7.64 9.39 0.45
CA THR A 97 -8.23 8.21 1.12
C THR A 97 -7.27 7.60 2.13
N TYR A 98 -5.96 7.62 1.85
CA TYR A 98 -4.94 7.21 2.82
C TYR A 98 -4.94 8.11 4.06
N VAL A 99 -4.85 9.43 3.87
CA VAL A 99 -4.79 10.38 5.00
C VAL A 99 -6.11 10.32 5.77
N TRP A 100 -7.24 10.24 5.08
CA TRP A 100 -8.54 10.05 5.73
C TRP A 100 -8.55 8.83 6.65
N TRP A 101 -8.09 7.67 6.17
CA TRP A 101 -8.10 6.43 6.97
C TRP A 101 -7.24 6.54 8.22
N ALA A 102 -6.04 7.11 8.09
CA ALA A 102 -5.14 7.30 9.22
C ALA A 102 -5.79 8.14 10.33
N PHE A 103 -6.60 9.14 9.98
CA PHE A 103 -7.36 9.95 10.94
C PHE A 103 -8.61 9.23 11.45
N TYR A 104 -9.40 8.65 10.55
CA TYR A 104 -10.64 7.94 10.88
C TYR A 104 -10.40 6.79 11.85
N SER A 105 -9.36 5.98 11.63
CA SER A 105 -8.96 4.87 12.51
C SER A 105 -8.64 5.31 13.94
N GLN A 106 -8.27 6.58 14.16
CA GLN A 106 -7.98 7.16 15.48
C GLN A 106 -9.17 7.93 16.07
N GLY A 107 -10.36 7.82 15.45
CA GLY A 107 -11.61 8.39 15.93
C GLY A 107 -11.81 9.86 15.56
N TYR A 108 -11.09 10.39 14.56
CA TYR A 108 -11.42 11.69 13.98
C TYR A 108 -12.56 11.53 12.97
N ASP A 109 -13.68 12.20 13.21
CA ASP A 109 -14.78 12.26 12.25
C ASP A 109 -14.39 13.19 11.08
N THR A 110 -13.93 12.56 10.00
CA THR A 110 -13.37 13.22 8.82
C THR A 110 -14.26 13.02 7.59
N MET A 111 -15.46 12.44 7.74
CA MET A 111 -16.29 12.02 6.61
C MET A 111 -17.69 12.67 6.60
N PRO A 112 -18.00 13.44 5.55
CA PRO A 112 -19.35 13.93 5.30
C PRO A 112 -20.02 13.21 4.13
N GLY A 113 -20.94 12.30 4.41
CA GLY A 113 -21.75 11.66 3.37
C GLY A 113 -21.07 10.48 2.68
N ARG A 114 -21.62 10.01 1.55
CA ARG A 114 -21.28 8.71 0.93
C ARG A 114 -20.30 8.76 -0.25
N VAL A 115 -19.95 9.95 -0.77
CA VAL A 115 -19.12 10.11 -1.99
C VAL A 115 -17.78 10.77 -1.66
N TRP A 116 -16.69 10.09 -2.04
CA TRP A 116 -15.33 10.37 -1.61
C TRP A 116 -14.56 11.23 -2.61
N LEU A 117 -15.05 12.45 -2.84
CA LEU A 117 -14.35 13.38 -3.72
C LEU A 117 -13.19 14.06 -2.97
N PRO A 118 -12.03 14.29 -3.62
CA PRO A 118 -10.89 14.98 -3.00
C PRO A 118 -11.26 16.30 -2.35
N ARG A 119 -12.15 17.07 -2.98
CA ARG A 119 -12.63 18.36 -2.44
C ARG A 119 -13.49 18.19 -1.18
N ASN A 120 -14.27 17.12 -1.08
CA ASN A 120 -15.07 16.83 0.12
C ASN A 120 -14.15 16.44 1.28
N LEU A 121 -13.19 15.55 1.06
CA LEU A 121 -12.21 15.18 2.07
C LEU A 121 -11.38 16.39 2.53
N PHE A 122 -10.89 17.19 1.57
CA PHE A 122 -10.12 18.41 1.82
C PHE A 122 -10.83 19.40 2.77
N ASN A 123 -12.15 19.55 2.67
CA ASN A 123 -12.89 20.50 3.47
C ASN A 123 -13.13 20.04 4.92
N TYR A 124 -12.96 18.75 5.22
CA TYR A 124 -13.32 18.14 6.51
C TYR A 124 -12.11 17.64 7.31
N PHE A 125 -10.90 17.75 6.77
CA PHE A 125 -9.69 17.45 7.54
C PHE A 125 -9.53 18.37 8.76
N PRO A 126 -9.14 17.82 9.93
CA PRO A 126 -8.84 18.63 11.10
C PRO A 126 -7.62 19.52 10.84
N TYR A 127 -7.77 20.81 11.17
CA TYR A 127 -6.75 21.84 10.97
C TYR A 127 -5.90 22.06 12.23
N PHE A 128 -4.62 22.39 12.03
CA PHE A 128 -3.64 22.64 13.08
C PHE A 128 -4.00 23.78 14.06
N ASN A 129 -4.88 24.71 13.69
CA ASN A 129 -5.11 25.96 14.46
C ASN A 129 -6.53 26.56 14.31
N ASP A 130 -7.58 25.76 14.08
CA ASP A 130 -8.94 26.30 13.93
C ASP A 130 -9.07 27.34 12.79
N GLU A 131 -8.15 27.31 11.81
CA GLU A 131 -8.31 27.97 10.49
C GLU A 131 -9.37 27.24 9.67
N LYS A 132 -10.57 27.09 10.24
CA LYS A 132 -11.77 26.82 9.48
C LYS A 132 -11.86 27.94 8.46
N ILE A 133 -11.52 27.65 7.22
CA ILE A 133 -11.88 28.52 6.12
C ILE A 133 -13.38 28.76 6.27
N LYS A 134 -13.73 30.05 6.33
CA LYS A 134 -15.10 30.56 6.50
C LYS A 134 -16.07 29.64 5.77
N ASN A 135 -17.21 29.38 6.41
CA ASN A 135 -18.39 28.72 5.81
C ASN A 135 -18.69 29.35 4.44
N GLU A 136 -18.07 28.85 3.38
CA GLU A 136 -18.61 29.00 2.05
C GLU A 136 -19.88 28.16 2.08
N GLN A 137 -21.02 28.84 1.95
CA GLN A 137 -22.31 28.17 1.81
C GLN A 137 -22.17 27.19 0.65
N PHE A 138 -22.13 25.91 1.00
CA PHE A 138 -22.23 24.83 0.04
C PHE A 138 -23.54 25.03 -0.71
N THR A 139 -23.43 25.51 -1.94
CA THR A 139 -24.29 24.97 -2.97
C THR A 139 -23.79 23.54 -3.13
N GLN A 140 -24.50 22.58 -2.51
CA GLN A 140 -24.59 21.27 -3.13
C GLN A 140 -25.03 21.58 -4.56
N THR A 141 -24.09 21.62 -5.50
CA THR A 141 -24.44 21.22 -6.84
C THR A 141 -24.90 19.80 -6.67
N THR A 142 -26.22 19.65 -6.50
CA THR A 142 -26.95 18.48 -6.92
C THR A 142 -26.60 18.34 -8.40
N ILE A 143 -25.43 17.78 -8.68
CA ILE A 143 -25.19 17.13 -9.95
C ILE A 143 -26.06 15.88 -9.85
N GLN A 144 -27.37 16.08 -10.04
CA GLN A 144 -28.27 15.07 -10.53
C GLN A 144 -27.79 14.77 -11.95
N SER A 145 -26.70 14.04 -12.07
CA SER A 145 -26.52 13.22 -13.24
C SER A 145 -27.25 11.93 -12.91
N ASN A 146 -28.42 11.72 -13.50
CA ASN A 146 -29.03 10.39 -13.61
C ASN A 146 -28.20 9.47 -14.54
N ARG A 147 -26.93 9.81 -14.80
CA ARG A 147 -26.03 9.04 -15.64
C ARG A 147 -25.38 7.99 -14.78
N THR A 148 -25.30 6.81 -15.34
CA THR A 148 -24.66 5.64 -14.77
C THR A 148 -23.70 5.09 -15.81
N LEU A 149 -22.85 4.13 -15.41
CA LEU A 149 -21.83 3.59 -16.29
C LEU A 149 -22.41 2.93 -17.55
N GLU A 150 -23.64 2.43 -17.48
CA GLU A 150 -24.37 1.83 -18.60
C GLU A 150 -24.76 2.83 -19.70
N ASN A 151 -24.79 4.13 -19.38
CA ASN A 151 -25.31 5.18 -20.24
C ASN A 151 -24.22 6.14 -20.76
N VAL A 152 -22.95 5.73 -20.68
CA VAL A 152 -21.80 6.56 -21.10
C VAL A 152 -20.86 5.78 -22.01
N SER A 153 -20.49 6.37 -23.14
CA SER A 153 -19.52 5.80 -24.08
C SER A 153 -18.07 6.03 -23.63
N ALA A 154 -17.12 5.27 -24.18
CA ALA A 154 -15.69 5.46 -23.91
C ALA A 154 -15.19 6.87 -24.30
N GLN A 155 -15.74 7.46 -25.37
CA GLN A 155 -15.38 8.81 -25.83
C GLN A 155 -15.89 9.89 -24.87
N GLU A 156 -17.14 9.76 -24.40
CA GLU A 156 -17.69 10.64 -23.37
C GLU A 156 -16.90 10.51 -22.08
N LEU A 157 -16.65 9.26 -21.65
CA LEU A 157 -15.82 8.96 -20.49
C LEU A 157 -14.47 9.62 -20.63
N ASN A 158 -13.78 9.56 -21.77
CA ASN A 158 -12.48 10.22 -21.97
C ASN A 158 -12.54 11.73 -21.74
N SER A 159 -13.54 12.41 -22.31
CA SER A 159 -13.71 13.87 -22.19
C SER A 159 -14.20 14.35 -20.82
N MET A 160 -14.71 13.43 -19.99
CA MET A 160 -15.33 13.75 -18.70
C MET A 160 -14.31 14.22 -17.65
N PRO A 161 -14.63 15.29 -16.88
CA PRO A 161 -13.87 15.66 -15.70
C PRO A 161 -13.79 14.52 -14.68
N TYR A 162 -12.72 14.49 -13.88
CA TYR A 162 -12.47 13.42 -12.93
C TYR A 162 -13.59 13.28 -11.89
N GLU A 163 -14.10 14.39 -11.36
CA GLU A 163 -15.16 14.38 -10.35
C GLU A 163 -16.47 13.82 -10.88
N GLU A 164 -16.86 14.21 -12.10
CA GLU A 164 -18.06 13.67 -12.76
C GLU A 164 -17.89 12.17 -13.03
N PHE A 165 -16.71 11.76 -13.50
CA PHE A 165 -16.39 10.34 -13.69
C PHE A 165 -16.52 9.54 -12.38
N GLN A 166 -15.93 10.03 -11.28
CA GLN A 166 -15.99 9.38 -9.98
C GLN A 166 -17.44 9.27 -9.46
N MET A 167 -18.24 10.31 -9.64
CA MET A 167 -19.66 10.27 -9.29
C MET A 167 -20.44 9.20 -10.07
N ILE A 168 -20.13 9.00 -11.36
CA ILE A 168 -20.75 7.93 -12.17
C ILE A 168 -20.27 6.55 -11.73
N MET A 169 -18.98 6.41 -11.39
CA MET A 169 -18.43 5.15 -10.90
C MET A 169 -19.03 4.72 -9.56
N ASP A 170 -19.32 5.69 -8.67
CA ASP A 170 -19.93 5.48 -7.35
C ASP A 170 -21.47 5.43 -7.38
N ALA A 171 -22.09 5.75 -8.52
CA ALA A 171 -23.53 5.67 -8.69
C ALA A 171 -24.01 4.20 -8.67
N PRO A 172 -25.17 3.91 -8.06
CA PRO A 172 -25.78 2.59 -8.18
C PRO A 172 -26.15 2.31 -9.65
N PRO A 173 -26.18 1.03 -10.08
CA PRO A 173 -26.57 0.66 -11.43
C PRO A 173 -27.97 1.17 -11.78
N ALA A 174 -28.14 1.63 -13.02
CA ALA A 174 -29.44 2.10 -13.52
C ALA A 174 -30.42 0.93 -13.75
N HIS A 175 -29.89 -0.26 -14.06
CA HIS A 175 -30.67 -1.44 -14.36
C HIS A 175 -30.21 -2.63 -13.51
N TYR A 176 -31.14 -3.26 -12.79
CA TYR A 176 -30.88 -4.47 -11.99
C TYR A 176 -30.44 -5.69 -12.82
N VAL A 177 -30.48 -5.63 -14.16
CA VAL A 177 -30.31 -6.79 -15.05
C VAL A 177 -28.87 -6.93 -15.56
N THR A 178 -28.13 -5.83 -15.72
CA THR A 178 -26.71 -5.85 -16.08
C THR A 178 -25.87 -5.60 -14.83
N SER A 179 -25.07 -6.59 -14.44
CA SER A 179 -24.11 -6.39 -13.34
C SER A 179 -23.18 -5.21 -13.68
N PRO A 180 -22.93 -4.28 -12.74
CA PRO A 180 -21.91 -3.24 -12.90
C PRO A 180 -20.57 -3.78 -13.36
N SER A 181 -20.22 -5.00 -12.94
CA SER A 181 -18.98 -5.70 -13.32
C SER A 181 -18.88 -5.96 -14.82
N VAL A 182 -19.99 -6.27 -15.50
CA VAL A 182 -19.98 -6.59 -16.94
C VAL A 182 -19.67 -5.35 -17.77
N VAL A 183 -20.26 -4.20 -17.41
CA VAL A 183 -19.99 -2.94 -18.11
C VAL A 183 -18.58 -2.45 -17.82
N GLN A 184 -18.11 -2.57 -16.58
CA GLN A 184 -16.71 -2.30 -16.22
C GLN A 184 -15.75 -3.17 -17.03
N MET A 185 -16.05 -4.46 -17.20
CA MET A 185 -15.25 -5.39 -18.00
C MET A 185 -15.19 -5.00 -19.48
N GLN A 186 -16.33 -4.59 -20.06
CA GLN A 186 -16.37 -4.08 -21.44
C GLN A 186 -15.52 -2.82 -21.62
N LEU A 187 -15.58 -1.90 -20.66
CA LEU A 187 -14.79 -0.66 -20.69
C LEU A 187 -13.30 -0.92 -20.41
N ALA A 188 -12.98 -1.86 -19.53
CA ALA A 188 -11.61 -2.34 -19.30
C ALA A 188 -11.02 -3.00 -20.56
N ALA A 189 -11.83 -3.66 -21.39
CA ALA A 189 -11.39 -4.21 -22.67
C ALA A 189 -11.31 -3.17 -23.81
N ASN A 190 -11.88 -1.97 -23.64
CA ASN A 190 -11.96 -0.98 -24.71
C ASN A 190 -10.65 -0.19 -24.89
N ASN A 191 -10.00 -0.38 -26.04
CA ASN A 191 -8.73 0.28 -26.39
C ASN A 191 -8.84 1.80 -26.66
N GLU A 192 -10.04 2.32 -26.89
CA GLU A 192 -10.28 3.77 -27.04
C GLU A 192 -10.29 4.50 -25.70
N LEU A 193 -10.54 3.81 -24.58
CA LEU A 193 -10.51 4.41 -23.26
C LEU A 193 -9.06 4.74 -22.87
N ASN A 194 -8.84 5.92 -22.28
CA ASN A 194 -7.52 6.30 -21.79
C ASN A 194 -7.07 5.43 -20.61
N ASP A 195 -5.76 5.36 -20.39
CA ASP A 195 -5.17 4.39 -19.47
C ASP A 195 -5.60 4.60 -18.01
N VAL A 196 -5.81 5.85 -17.58
CA VAL A 196 -6.27 6.17 -16.22
C VAL A 196 -7.66 5.61 -15.98
N LYS A 197 -8.63 5.93 -16.85
CA LYS A 197 -10.03 5.48 -16.67
C LYS A 197 -10.15 3.98 -16.86
N ARG A 198 -9.38 3.41 -17.78
CA ARG A 198 -9.32 1.97 -18.03
C ARG A 198 -8.70 1.22 -16.84
N GLY A 199 -7.65 1.76 -16.24
CA GLY A 199 -7.04 1.24 -15.02
C GLY A 199 -8.00 1.27 -13.82
N ILE A 200 -8.82 2.32 -13.68
CA ILE A 200 -9.86 2.38 -12.64
C ILE A 200 -10.92 1.27 -12.85
N MET A 201 -11.32 0.97 -14.09
CA MET A 201 -12.22 -0.16 -14.36
C MET A 201 -11.61 -1.48 -13.89
N ILE A 202 -10.32 -1.70 -14.18
CA ILE A 202 -9.60 -2.91 -13.77
C ILE A 202 -9.51 -2.99 -12.24
N ASP A 203 -9.22 -1.88 -11.55
CA ASP A 203 -9.16 -1.82 -10.09
C ASP A 203 -10.47 -2.24 -9.44
N ARG A 204 -11.61 -1.71 -9.92
CA ARG A 204 -12.94 -2.04 -9.37
C ARG A 204 -13.38 -3.46 -9.64
N LEU A 205 -13.01 -4.02 -10.79
CA LEU A 205 -13.33 -5.42 -11.12
C LEU A 205 -12.74 -6.38 -10.09
N VAL A 206 -11.47 -6.17 -9.70
CA VAL A 206 -10.82 -7.01 -8.68
C VAL A 206 -11.31 -6.69 -7.28
N SER A 207 -11.48 -5.43 -6.91
CA SER A 207 -11.99 -5.05 -5.58
C SER A 207 -13.33 -5.70 -5.24
N ARG A 208 -14.24 -5.75 -6.22
CA ARG A 208 -15.57 -6.35 -6.03
C ARG A 208 -15.55 -7.86 -6.21
N SER A 209 -14.71 -8.37 -7.12
CA SER A 209 -14.60 -9.81 -7.44
C SER A 209 -15.93 -10.48 -7.79
N GLU A 210 -16.85 -9.71 -8.39
CA GLU A 210 -18.17 -10.19 -8.82
C GLU A 210 -18.17 -10.69 -10.28
N GLU A 211 -17.13 -10.36 -11.06
CA GLU A 211 -17.07 -10.70 -12.48
C GLU A 211 -16.69 -12.18 -12.69
N PRO A 212 -17.51 -12.98 -13.40
CA PRO A 212 -17.16 -14.36 -13.70
C PRO A 212 -15.93 -14.47 -14.62
N ASP A 213 -15.09 -15.48 -14.40
CA ASP A 213 -13.86 -15.73 -15.18
C ASP A 213 -12.93 -14.51 -15.27
N LEU A 214 -12.88 -13.69 -14.21
CA LEU A 214 -12.16 -12.42 -14.20
C LEU A 214 -10.68 -12.59 -14.58
N ILE A 215 -9.98 -13.56 -13.99
CA ILE A 215 -8.56 -13.81 -14.28
C ILE A 215 -8.34 -14.08 -15.77
N LYS A 216 -9.16 -14.95 -16.37
CA LYS A 216 -9.06 -15.28 -17.78
C LYS A 216 -9.27 -14.03 -18.66
N LYS A 217 -10.26 -13.20 -18.33
CA LYS A 217 -10.55 -11.96 -19.07
C LYS A 217 -9.43 -10.93 -18.94
N LEU A 218 -8.85 -10.78 -17.75
CA LEU A 218 -7.70 -9.89 -17.52
C LEU A 218 -6.48 -10.35 -18.31
N LEU A 219 -6.19 -11.65 -18.33
CA LEU A 219 -5.09 -12.20 -19.13
C LEU A 219 -5.30 -12.03 -20.64
N THR A 220 -6.55 -12.11 -21.13
CA THR A 220 -6.86 -11.76 -22.51
C THR A 220 -6.46 -10.31 -22.81
N ILE A 221 -6.88 -9.35 -21.97
CA ILE A 221 -6.50 -7.93 -22.16
C ILE A 221 -4.97 -7.77 -22.11
N TYR A 222 -4.29 -8.44 -21.18
CA TYR A 222 -2.83 -8.38 -21.04
C TYR A 222 -2.11 -8.78 -22.32
N ASN A 223 -2.59 -9.85 -22.98
CA ASN A 223 -2.00 -10.36 -24.21
C ASN A 223 -2.36 -9.52 -25.44
N GLU A 224 -3.50 -8.84 -25.44
CA GLU A 224 -3.99 -8.04 -26.58
C GLU A 224 -3.51 -6.58 -26.56
N THR A 225 -3.13 -6.05 -25.40
CA THR A 225 -2.68 -4.67 -25.26
C THR A 225 -1.18 -4.53 -25.42
N ASP A 226 -0.73 -3.48 -26.10
CA ASP A 226 0.67 -3.05 -26.14
C ASP A 226 0.97 -1.91 -25.14
N ARG A 227 -0.05 -1.42 -24.43
CA ARG A 227 0.11 -0.31 -23.48
C ARG A 227 0.71 -0.80 -22.17
N GLU A 228 1.91 -0.35 -21.86
CA GLU A 228 2.66 -0.72 -20.64
C GLU A 228 1.86 -0.45 -19.37
N GLU A 229 1.21 0.71 -19.25
CA GLU A 229 0.39 1.08 -18.08
C GLU A 229 -0.75 0.09 -17.83
N ILE A 230 -1.41 -0.37 -18.89
CA ILE A 230 -2.48 -1.36 -18.78
C ILE A 230 -1.92 -2.73 -18.40
N LYS A 231 -0.76 -3.13 -18.95
CA LYS A 231 -0.08 -4.37 -18.54
C LYS A 231 0.31 -4.33 -17.06
N SER A 232 0.91 -3.23 -16.61
CA SER A 232 1.27 -2.99 -15.21
C SER A 232 0.03 -3.14 -14.32
N LYS A 233 -1.07 -2.49 -14.72
CA LYS A 233 -2.33 -2.53 -13.96
C LYS A 233 -2.95 -3.91 -13.89
N ILE A 234 -2.84 -4.72 -14.94
CA ILE A 234 -3.31 -6.10 -14.94
C ILE A 234 -2.45 -6.99 -14.05
N ILE A 235 -1.11 -6.87 -14.11
CA ILE A 235 -0.20 -7.63 -13.24
C ILE A 235 -0.53 -7.32 -11.76
N GLU A 236 -0.70 -6.04 -11.42
CA GLU A 236 -1.12 -5.58 -10.09
C GLU A 236 -2.44 -6.19 -9.67
N ASN A 237 -3.45 -6.11 -10.52
CA ASN A 237 -4.78 -6.59 -10.18
C ASN A 237 -4.86 -8.12 -10.08
N ILE A 238 -4.09 -8.87 -10.88
CA ILE A 238 -3.98 -10.34 -10.74
C ILE A 238 -3.30 -10.70 -9.41
N MET A 239 -2.23 -9.99 -9.02
CA MET A 239 -1.57 -10.18 -7.73
C MET A 239 -2.54 -9.92 -6.56
N LEU A 240 -3.30 -8.83 -6.62
CA LEU A 240 -4.29 -8.47 -5.60
C LEU A 240 -5.43 -9.48 -5.50
N TYR A 241 -5.95 -9.92 -6.65
CA TYR A 241 -6.98 -10.94 -6.70
C TYR A 241 -6.52 -12.24 -6.02
N ASN A 242 -5.27 -12.67 -6.28
CA ASN A 242 -4.68 -13.85 -5.65
C ASN A 242 -4.63 -13.73 -4.12
N GLN A 243 -4.25 -12.57 -3.59
CA GLN A 243 -4.16 -12.36 -2.14
C GLN A 243 -5.53 -12.43 -1.46
N GLN A 244 -6.54 -11.80 -2.06
CA GLN A 244 -7.92 -11.80 -1.55
C GLN A 244 -8.54 -13.21 -1.56
N HIS A 245 -8.18 -14.04 -2.54
CA HIS A 245 -8.78 -15.38 -2.75
C HIS A 245 -7.89 -16.53 -2.29
N SER A 246 -6.74 -16.27 -1.65
CA SER A 246 -5.73 -17.28 -1.34
C SER A 246 -6.25 -18.43 -0.47
N ASN A 247 -7.38 -18.23 0.22
CA ASN A 247 -8.03 -19.21 1.08
C ASN A 247 -9.34 -19.78 0.49
N ASP A 248 -9.78 -19.33 -0.69
CA ASP A 248 -10.97 -19.85 -1.36
C ASP A 248 -10.65 -21.16 -2.10
N LYS A 249 -11.33 -22.25 -1.70
CA LYS A 249 -11.16 -23.58 -2.29
C LYS A 249 -11.47 -23.61 -3.79
N LYS A 250 -12.43 -22.81 -4.28
CA LYS A 250 -12.78 -22.76 -5.70
C LYS A 250 -11.67 -22.08 -6.49
N TYR A 251 -11.18 -20.94 -6.00
CA TYR A 251 -10.03 -20.25 -6.58
C TYR A 251 -8.80 -21.17 -6.67
N ILE A 252 -8.44 -21.82 -5.55
CA ILE A 252 -7.28 -22.73 -5.47
C ILE A 252 -7.39 -23.86 -6.50
N ALA A 253 -8.59 -24.41 -6.70
CA ALA A 253 -8.82 -25.54 -7.61
C ALA A 253 -8.84 -25.15 -9.10
N HIS A 254 -9.24 -23.93 -9.43
CA HIS A 254 -9.61 -23.57 -10.81
C HIS A 254 -8.83 -22.40 -11.41
N GLU A 255 -8.44 -21.41 -10.60
CA GLU A 255 -7.82 -20.18 -11.09
C GLU A 255 -6.36 -20.05 -10.66
N LEU A 256 -6.00 -20.50 -9.46
CA LEU A 256 -4.62 -20.46 -8.97
C LEU A 256 -3.60 -21.11 -9.94
N PRO A 257 -3.86 -22.26 -10.60
CA PRO A 257 -2.91 -22.81 -11.58
C PRO A 257 -2.59 -21.85 -12.73
N MET A 258 -3.60 -21.10 -13.20
CA MET A 258 -3.44 -20.11 -14.27
C MET A 258 -2.67 -18.88 -13.78
N VAL A 259 -2.98 -18.41 -12.57
CA VAL A 259 -2.27 -17.29 -11.95
C VAL A 259 -0.80 -17.64 -11.70
N LYS A 260 -0.53 -18.87 -11.24
CA LYS A 260 0.82 -19.38 -11.02
C LYS A 260 1.63 -19.44 -12.32
N ASP A 261 1.06 -20.03 -13.37
CA ASP A 261 1.69 -20.10 -14.70
C ASP A 261 2.00 -18.71 -15.27
N PHE A 262 1.07 -17.76 -15.07
CA PHE A 262 1.27 -16.37 -15.47
C PHE A 262 2.49 -15.74 -14.77
N PHE A 263 2.59 -15.81 -13.44
CA PHE A 263 3.72 -15.21 -12.72
C PHE A 263 5.05 -15.93 -12.95
N GLU A 264 5.03 -17.26 -13.13
CA GLU A 264 6.20 -18.03 -13.54
C GLU A 264 6.74 -17.54 -14.89
N THR A 265 5.85 -17.39 -15.89
CA THR A 265 6.21 -16.89 -17.21
C THR A 265 6.64 -15.43 -17.18
N LEU A 266 5.96 -14.60 -16.37
CA LEU A 266 6.26 -13.17 -16.26
C LEU A 266 7.66 -12.93 -15.70
N LEU A 267 8.10 -13.71 -14.70
CA LEU A 267 9.44 -13.58 -14.11
C LEU A 267 10.57 -13.79 -15.13
N ASP A 268 10.29 -14.58 -16.17
CA ASP A 268 11.21 -14.93 -17.25
C ASP A 268 11.01 -14.06 -18.52
N SER A 269 10.03 -13.15 -18.51
CA SER A 269 9.60 -12.39 -19.68
C SER A 269 10.28 -11.03 -19.78
N ASN A 270 10.61 -10.62 -21.01
CA ASN A 270 11.01 -9.24 -21.32
C ASN A 270 9.87 -8.22 -21.13
N SER A 271 8.64 -8.68 -20.87
CA SER A 271 7.50 -7.81 -20.59
C SER A 271 7.46 -7.32 -19.14
N LEU A 272 8.24 -7.93 -18.24
CA LEU A 272 8.41 -7.44 -16.87
C LEU A 272 9.40 -6.27 -16.90
N THR A 273 8.91 -5.05 -16.70
CA THR A 273 9.75 -3.84 -16.64
C THR A 273 10.10 -3.51 -15.18
N GLN A 274 11.07 -2.60 -14.96
CA GLN A 274 11.43 -2.16 -13.61
C GLN A 274 10.23 -1.58 -12.85
N HIS A 275 9.32 -0.90 -13.56
CA HIS A 275 8.08 -0.36 -12.99
C HIS A 275 7.15 -1.46 -12.45
N MET A 276 7.19 -2.66 -13.04
CA MET A 276 6.34 -3.80 -12.67
C MET A 276 7.03 -4.80 -11.74
N ALA A 277 8.33 -4.64 -11.48
CA ALA A 277 9.17 -5.65 -10.84
C ALA A 277 8.72 -6.02 -9.42
N ASP A 278 8.32 -5.06 -8.58
CA ASP A 278 7.80 -5.35 -7.23
C ASP A 278 6.58 -6.27 -7.31
N THR A 279 5.57 -5.86 -8.06
CA THR A 279 4.32 -6.58 -8.24
C THR A 279 4.52 -7.97 -8.88
N GLY A 280 5.36 -8.05 -9.92
CA GLY A 280 5.65 -9.31 -10.59
C GLY A 280 6.36 -10.31 -9.68
N VAL A 281 7.38 -9.86 -8.95
CA VAL A 281 8.11 -10.71 -7.98
C VAL A 281 7.22 -11.08 -6.80
N ARG A 282 6.39 -10.16 -6.30
CA ARG A 282 5.44 -10.43 -5.22
C ARG A 282 4.40 -11.49 -5.63
N GLY A 283 3.80 -11.34 -6.81
CA GLY A 283 2.86 -12.32 -7.34
C GLY A 283 3.48 -13.70 -7.50
N PHE A 284 4.75 -13.77 -7.92
CA PHE A 284 5.50 -15.03 -7.94
C PHE A 284 5.66 -15.62 -6.52
N ILE A 285 6.15 -14.83 -5.56
CA ILE A 285 6.34 -15.25 -4.17
C ILE A 285 5.02 -15.75 -3.56
N ASP A 286 3.91 -15.06 -3.80
CA ASP A 286 2.61 -15.36 -3.20
C ASP A 286 1.98 -16.65 -3.76
N THR A 287 2.32 -17.04 -4.99
CA THR A 287 1.71 -18.19 -5.69
C THR A 287 2.57 -19.46 -5.68
N HIS A 288 3.87 -19.34 -5.40
CA HIS A 288 4.82 -20.45 -5.48
C HIS A 288 5.21 -21.01 -4.10
N THR A 289 5.57 -22.29 -4.11
CA THR A 289 6.09 -23.00 -2.94
C THR A 289 7.54 -22.60 -2.66
N ALA A 290 8.04 -22.91 -1.46
CA ALA A 290 9.42 -22.61 -1.09
C ALA A 290 10.47 -23.28 -2.00
N ASP A 291 10.21 -24.50 -2.48
CA ASP A 291 11.11 -25.22 -3.38
C ASP A 291 11.17 -24.55 -4.76
N GLU A 292 10.02 -24.13 -5.28
CA GLU A 292 9.93 -23.39 -6.55
C GLU A 292 10.62 -22.03 -6.46
N ILE A 293 10.43 -21.32 -5.35
CA ILE A 293 11.14 -20.06 -5.05
C ILE A 293 12.65 -20.30 -4.97
N SER A 294 13.09 -21.38 -4.33
CA SER A 294 14.51 -21.72 -4.22
C SER A 294 15.14 -21.96 -5.59
N ASN A 295 14.42 -22.65 -6.48
CA ASN A 295 14.87 -22.93 -7.85
C ASN A 295 14.96 -21.67 -8.73
N LYS A 296 14.25 -20.59 -8.39
CA LYS A 296 14.28 -19.31 -9.11
C LYS A 296 15.00 -18.19 -8.34
N SER A 297 15.72 -18.54 -7.27
CA SER A 297 16.36 -17.58 -6.37
C SER A 297 17.32 -16.60 -7.06
N GLU A 298 18.08 -17.04 -8.07
CA GLU A 298 18.97 -16.16 -8.84
C GLU A 298 18.20 -15.04 -9.55
N LYS A 299 17.10 -15.39 -10.23
CA LYS A 299 16.24 -14.42 -10.94
C LYS A 299 15.53 -13.48 -9.98
N ILE A 300 15.02 -14.01 -8.86
CA ILE A 300 14.43 -13.19 -7.80
C ILE A 300 15.46 -12.18 -7.30
N ASN A 301 16.69 -12.62 -7.00
CA ASN A 301 17.77 -11.76 -6.54
C ASN A 301 18.24 -10.73 -7.58
N GLU A 302 18.09 -11.03 -8.87
CA GLU A 302 18.33 -10.06 -9.94
C GLU A 302 17.27 -8.96 -9.93
N TRP A 303 15.98 -9.33 -9.92
CA TRP A 303 14.88 -8.37 -9.86
C TRP A 303 14.87 -7.53 -8.58
N LEU A 304 15.26 -8.09 -7.44
CA LEU A 304 15.39 -7.35 -6.18
C LEU A 304 16.38 -6.17 -6.27
N LYS A 305 17.32 -6.17 -7.22
CA LYS A 305 18.25 -5.05 -7.45
C LYS A 305 17.61 -3.89 -8.23
N HIS A 306 16.48 -4.15 -8.88
CA HIS A 306 15.79 -3.20 -9.75
C HIS A 306 14.57 -2.55 -9.10
N VAL A 307 14.15 -3.03 -7.93
CA VAL A 307 13.08 -2.42 -7.13
C VAL A 307 13.65 -1.41 -6.13
N THR A 308 12.79 -0.57 -5.57
CA THR A 308 13.19 0.35 -4.49
C THR A 308 13.60 -0.42 -3.23
N HIS A 309 14.40 0.20 -2.37
CA HIS A 309 14.77 -0.40 -1.08
C HIS A 309 13.55 -0.80 -0.24
N ASN A 310 12.48 -0.01 -0.27
CA ASN A 310 11.23 -0.33 0.45
C ASN A 310 10.62 -1.63 -0.06
N SER A 311 10.42 -1.75 -1.38
CA SER A 311 9.92 -2.96 -2.02
C SER A 311 10.83 -4.16 -1.76
N SER A 312 12.16 -3.97 -1.88
CA SER A 312 13.16 -5.03 -1.65
C SER A 312 13.07 -5.58 -0.23
N VAL A 313 13.08 -4.72 0.80
CA VAL A 313 12.98 -5.13 2.21
C VAL A 313 11.70 -5.92 2.45
N MET A 314 10.57 -5.48 1.90
CA MET A 314 9.28 -6.18 2.03
C MET A 314 9.26 -7.55 1.34
N LEU A 315 9.78 -7.63 0.12
CA LEU A 315 9.87 -8.89 -0.61
C LEU A 315 10.81 -9.88 0.10
N LYS A 316 11.96 -9.40 0.60
CA LYS A 316 12.89 -10.20 1.40
C LYS A 316 12.26 -10.66 2.72
N TYR A 317 11.44 -9.82 3.35
CA TYR A 317 10.68 -10.21 4.54
C TYR A 317 9.70 -11.34 4.21
N ALA A 318 8.93 -11.24 3.13
CA ALA A 318 8.02 -12.30 2.69
C ALA A 318 8.77 -13.62 2.38
N LEU A 319 9.89 -13.53 1.66
CA LEU A 319 10.74 -14.68 1.33
C LEU A 319 11.30 -15.38 2.57
N THR A 320 11.67 -14.60 3.60
CA THR A 320 12.23 -15.09 4.86
C THR A 320 11.33 -16.09 5.57
N PHE A 321 10.01 -15.96 5.42
CA PHE A 321 9.03 -16.81 6.12
C PHE A 321 8.40 -17.90 5.25
N LYS A 322 8.87 -18.09 4.00
CA LYS A 322 8.40 -19.17 3.11
C LYS A 322 8.93 -20.55 3.52
N SER A 323 10.17 -20.63 4.01
CA SER A 323 10.74 -21.84 4.61
C SER A 323 11.94 -21.50 5.49
N LYS A 324 12.44 -22.49 6.25
CA LYS A 324 13.63 -22.34 7.08
C LYS A 324 14.89 -22.11 6.25
N GLU A 325 14.97 -22.73 5.07
CA GLU A 325 16.07 -22.62 4.12
C GLU A 325 16.12 -21.19 3.55
N LEU A 326 14.96 -20.67 3.13
CA LEU A 326 14.84 -19.30 2.65
C LEU A 326 15.08 -18.27 3.77
N GLN A 327 14.69 -18.58 5.00
CA GLN A 327 14.96 -17.73 6.17
C GLN A 327 16.46 -17.44 6.34
N LYS A 328 17.32 -18.45 6.19
CA LYS A 328 18.78 -18.30 6.33
C LYS A 328 19.38 -17.36 5.29
N ILE A 329 18.82 -17.36 4.08
CA ILE A 329 19.29 -16.54 2.96
C ILE A 329 18.78 -15.11 3.11
N TYR A 330 17.46 -14.97 3.22
CA TYR A 330 16.81 -13.66 3.08
C TYR A 330 16.81 -12.85 4.36
N MET A 331 16.90 -13.45 5.56
CA MET A 331 17.09 -12.67 6.79
C MET A 331 18.42 -11.92 6.76
N LYS A 332 19.50 -12.61 6.34
CA LYS A 332 20.82 -11.98 6.20
C LYS A 332 20.79 -10.88 5.12
N SER A 333 20.24 -11.20 3.94
CA SER A 333 20.14 -10.25 2.83
C SER A 333 19.30 -9.01 3.16
N LEU A 334 18.26 -9.16 3.98
CA LEU A 334 17.44 -8.05 4.48
C LEU A 334 18.26 -7.17 5.43
N ILE A 335 18.93 -7.78 6.42
CA ILE A 335 19.72 -7.05 7.41
C ILE A 335 20.91 -6.33 6.77
N ASP A 336 21.58 -6.95 5.80
CA ASP A 336 22.67 -6.32 5.04
C ASP A 336 22.18 -5.06 4.30
N GLU A 337 20.97 -5.08 3.73
CA GLU A 337 20.37 -3.92 3.08
C GLU A 337 19.98 -2.81 4.08
N LEU A 338 19.43 -3.17 5.25
CA LEU A 338 19.13 -2.20 6.31
C LEU A 338 20.40 -1.51 6.83
N LYS A 339 21.51 -2.26 6.98
CA LYS A 339 22.81 -1.69 7.35
C LYS A 339 23.36 -0.76 6.27
N GLN A 340 23.26 -1.16 5.00
CA GLN A 340 23.75 -0.37 3.87
C GLN A 340 23.00 0.97 3.75
N THR A 341 21.67 0.93 3.89
CA THR A 341 20.81 2.11 3.77
C THR A 341 20.85 3.00 5.01
N ASN A 342 21.00 2.40 6.20
CA ASN A 342 20.96 3.07 7.50
C ASN A 342 19.72 3.98 7.68
N ASP A 343 18.59 3.56 7.11
CA ASP A 343 17.36 4.35 7.08
C ASP A 343 16.40 3.89 8.20
N SER A 344 16.03 4.81 9.09
CA SER A 344 15.08 4.54 10.18
C SER A 344 13.67 4.18 9.70
N ASP A 345 13.31 4.61 8.49
CA ASP A 345 12.05 4.26 7.87
C ASP A 345 12.04 2.79 7.46
N LEU A 346 13.09 2.36 6.74
CA LEU A 346 13.28 0.96 6.32
C LEU A 346 13.38 0.01 7.51
N ASP A 347 14.02 0.44 8.60
CA ASP A 347 14.05 -0.32 9.85
C ASP A 347 12.65 -0.62 10.40
N GLY A 348 11.68 0.27 10.17
CA GLY A 348 10.28 0.08 10.53
C GLY A 348 9.63 -1.13 9.84
N TYR A 349 10.03 -1.43 8.59
CA TYR A 349 9.52 -2.57 7.82
C TYR A 349 10.03 -3.92 8.35
N LEU A 350 11.10 -3.93 9.14
CA LEU A 350 11.54 -5.11 9.89
C LEU A 350 10.95 -5.13 11.30
N PHE A 351 11.14 -4.05 12.07
CA PHE A 351 10.83 -4.08 13.50
C PHE A 351 9.35 -4.21 13.77
N GLY A 352 8.51 -3.50 13.01
CA GLY A 352 7.05 -3.51 13.19
C GLY A 352 6.46 -4.90 12.95
N PRO A 353 6.57 -5.45 11.72
CA PRO A 353 6.07 -6.78 11.41
C PRO A 353 6.65 -7.87 12.32
N LEU A 354 7.97 -7.83 12.59
CA LEU A 354 8.61 -8.86 13.40
C LEU A 354 8.20 -8.80 14.88
N SER A 355 7.99 -7.61 15.45
CA SER A 355 7.51 -7.49 16.84
C SER A 355 6.09 -8.07 16.98
N ILE A 356 5.22 -7.81 16.01
CA ILE A 356 3.87 -8.37 15.98
C ILE A 356 3.93 -9.88 15.77
N ALA A 357 4.83 -10.36 14.91
CA ALA A 357 5.02 -11.79 14.65
C ALA A 357 5.42 -12.55 15.92
N TYR A 358 6.38 -12.04 16.69
CA TYR A 358 6.79 -12.67 17.94
C TYR A 358 5.68 -12.69 19.00
N LYS A 359 4.83 -11.66 19.06
CA LYS A 359 3.66 -11.64 19.95
C LYS A 359 2.69 -12.79 19.65
N ASN A 360 2.53 -13.13 18.37
CA ASN A 360 1.54 -14.12 17.92
C ASN A 360 2.09 -15.55 17.87
N SER A 361 3.37 -15.74 17.52
CA SER A 361 3.97 -17.06 17.27
C SER A 361 4.95 -17.53 18.34
N GLY A 362 5.34 -16.66 19.28
CA GLY A 362 6.25 -16.99 20.37
C GLY A 362 7.73 -17.06 19.96
N LYS A 363 8.57 -17.50 20.91
CA LYS A 363 10.05 -17.35 20.86
C LYS A 363 10.77 -18.11 19.74
N ASN A 364 10.10 -19.06 19.09
CA ASN A 364 10.68 -19.96 18.08
C ASN A 364 10.40 -19.52 16.62
N LEU A 365 9.92 -18.29 16.42
CA LEU A 365 9.61 -17.75 15.08
C LEU A 365 10.83 -17.77 14.13
N LEU A 366 12.01 -17.38 14.64
CA LEU A 366 13.26 -17.39 13.88
C LEU A 366 14.13 -18.58 14.30
N GLU A 367 14.76 -19.21 13.32
CA GLU A 367 15.83 -20.17 13.54
C GLU A 367 16.99 -19.52 14.30
N PRO A 368 17.77 -20.26 15.11
CA PRO A 368 18.79 -19.68 15.98
C PRO A 368 19.79 -18.76 15.26
N GLU A 369 20.23 -19.14 14.06
CA GLU A 369 21.14 -18.33 13.24
C GLU A 369 20.49 -17.01 12.80
N SER A 370 19.28 -17.07 12.23
CA SER A 370 18.50 -15.90 11.82
C SER A 370 18.19 -14.98 13.01
N LYS A 371 17.83 -15.57 14.16
CA LYS A 371 17.60 -14.84 15.41
C LYS A 371 18.85 -14.08 15.85
N GLN A 372 20.01 -14.73 15.77
CA GLN A 372 21.28 -14.11 16.15
C GLN A 372 21.63 -12.93 15.24
N ILE A 373 21.42 -13.06 13.93
CA ILE A 373 21.63 -11.97 12.95
C ILE A 373 20.78 -10.74 13.33
N VAL A 374 19.49 -10.94 13.62
CA VAL A 374 18.59 -9.84 14.03
C VAL A 374 19.03 -9.26 15.37
N MET A 375 19.38 -10.09 16.35
CA MET A 375 19.86 -9.61 17.66
C MET A 375 21.12 -8.77 17.56
N ASP A 376 22.06 -9.15 16.68
CA ASP A 376 23.29 -8.39 16.48
C ASP A 376 23.02 -7.08 15.77
N TYR A 377 22.08 -7.06 14.80
CA TYR A 377 21.62 -5.81 14.21
C TYR A 377 20.96 -4.88 15.24
N LEU A 378 20.07 -5.40 16.09
CA LEU A 378 19.40 -4.61 17.13
C LEU A 378 20.42 -4.00 18.11
N LYS A 379 21.48 -4.73 18.48
CA LYS A 379 22.57 -4.18 19.31
C LYS A 379 23.31 -3.06 18.59
N GLU A 380 23.60 -3.24 17.30
CA GLU A 380 24.32 -2.27 16.46
C GLU A 380 23.56 -0.94 16.38
N VAL A 381 22.25 -0.99 16.09
CA VAL A 381 21.43 0.21 15.92
C VAL A 381 20.84 0.74 17.23
N ARG A 382 21.16 0.15 18.39
CA ARG A 382 20.53 0.48 19.67
C ARG A 382 20.52 1.96 19.98
N TYR A 383 21.66 2.62 19.78
CA TYR A 383 21.78 4.05 20.08
C TYR A 383 20.75 4.87 19.30
N LYS A 384 20.50 4.55 18.01
CA LYS A 384 19.58 5.22 17.08
C LYS A 384 18.19 5.44 17.68
N TYR A 385 17.67 4.45 18.42
CA TYR A 385 16.30 4.46 18.95
C TYR A 385 16.19 4.85 20.41
N THR A 386 17.30 5.16 21.09
CA THR A 386 17.27 5.76 22.42
C THR A 386 16.79 7.20 22.39
N GLN A 387 16.32 7.71 23.53
CA GLN A 387 15.99 9.14 23.67
C GLN A 387 17.18 10.05 23.30
N GLN A 388 18.41 9.66 23.64
CA GLN A 388 19.60 10.40 23.22
C GLN A 388 19.83 10.33 21.71
N GLY A 389 19.67 9.16 21.09
CA GLY A 389 19.88 8.97 19.65
C GLY A 389 18.83 9.64 18.76
N ILE A 390 17.57 9.70 19.21
CA ILE A 390 16.52 10.48 18.54
C ILE A 390 16.89 11.96 18.60
N LYS A 391 17.27 12.47 19.78
CA LYS A 391 17.64 13.89 19.96
C LYS A 391 18.92 14.29 19.22
N SER A 392 19.85 13.36 19.01
CA SER A 392 21.12 13.64 18.32
C SER A 392 20.99 13.71 16.80
N ASN A 393 19.89 13.22 16.22
CA ASN A 393 19.61 13.34 14.79
C ASN A 393 18.15 13.78 14.54
N PRO A 394 17.83 15.07 14.75
CA PRO A 394 16.47 15.57 14.59
C PRO A 394 15.97 15.58 13.14
N SER A 395 16.85 15.45 12.14
CA SER A 395 16.45 15.31 10.73
C SER A 395 15.87 13.93 10.40
N ASP A 396 16.20 12.91 11.18
CA ASP A 396 15.71 11.55 11.00
C ASP A 396 14.48 11.30 11.87
N ILE A 397 13.34 11.76 11.36
CA ILE A 397 12.05 11.76 12.05
C ILE A 397 11.47 10.35 12.27
N HIS A 398 11.86 9.40 11.43
CA HIS A 398 11.40 8.01 11.54
C HIS A 398 11.97 7.32 12.78
N ARG A 399 13.08 7.80 13.37
CA ARG A 399 13.57 7.28 14.66
C ARG A 399 12.50 7.32 15.73
N GLN A 400 11.67 8.36 15.75
CA GLN A 400 10.63 8.53 16.76
C GLN A 400 9.49 7.53 16.57
N THR A 401 9.02 7.33 15.34
CA THR A 401 7.90 6.43 15.04
C THR A 401 8.30 4.95 14.97
N THR A 402 9.56 4.66 14.66
CA THR A 402 10.12 3.29 14.62
C THR A 402 10.59 2.80 15.99
N SER A 403 11.00 3.70 16.90
CA SER A 403 11.52 3.36 18.24
C SER A 403 10.61 2.43 19.08
N PRO A 404 9.27 2.61 19.13
CA PRO A 404 8.41 1.69 19.89
C PRO A 404 8.52 0.24 19.41
N TYR A 405 8.55 0.02 18.09
CA TYR A 405 8.66 -1.31 17.49
C TYR A 405 10.02 -1.94 17.77
N TYR A 406 11.09 -1.14 17.72
CA TYR A 406 12.44 -1.58 18.10
C TYR A 406 12.47 -2.13 19.54
N PHE A 407 11.95 -1.36 20.51
CA PHE A 407 11.97 -1.79 21.93
C PHE A 407 11.03 -2.96 22.20
N GLU A 408 9.90 -3.04 21.49
CA GLU A 408 8.99 -4.17 21.57
C GLU A 408 9.61 -5.45 21.03
N LEU A 409 10.33 -5.36 19.91
CA LEU A 409 11.03 -6.49 19.30
C LEU A 409 12.11 -7.03 20.24
N ILE A 410 12.96 -6.16 20.81
CA ILE A 410 13.98 -6.58 21.78
C ILE A 410 13.36 -7.34 22.94
N LYS A 411 12.31 -6.78 23.54
CA LYS A 411 11.62 -7.42 24.67
C LYS A 411 11.07 -8.79 24.30
N SER A 412 10.65 -8.98 23.06
CA SER A 412 10.09 -10.23 22.57
C SER A 412 11.15 -11.28 22.25
N MET A 413 12.37 -10.85 21.92
CA MET A 413 13.48 -11.73 21.55
C MET A 413 14.34 -12.19 22.74
N GLU A 414 14.34 -11.44 23.84
CA GLU A 414 14.84 -11.84 25.18
C GLU A 414 13.93 -12.91 25.81
#